data_AF-A0A6P0N6Q7-F1
#
_entry.id   AF-A0A6P0N6Q7-F1
#
_cell.length_a   1.000
_cell.length_b   1.000
_cell.length_c   1.000
_cell.angle_alpha   90.00
_cell.angle_beta   90.00
_cell.angle_gamma   90.00
#
_symmetry.space_group_name_H-M   'P 1'
#
loop_
_entity.id
_entity.type
_entity.pdbx_description
1 polymer ?
#
loop_
_entity_poly.entity_id
_entity_poly.type
_entity_poly.pdbx_seq_one_letter_code
_entity_poly.pdbx_strand_id
1 'polypeptide(L)'
;MNCQKLSEEAFVQGLQYFEDNGWRPLSGRIKALWYEFLAPQLNDKQFAAAIKFAVLNCDFRPTAVKLLEFASMGLEVRAAQEWQSILDAVSRARNPMVSDRALFALSAIGGVENIGMADKHMVVQLESKFCKLYLQSYAISHTSIAPQSTNQIMGAIER
;
A
#
# COMPACT_ATOMS: atom_id res chain seq x y z
N MET A 1 -8.92 6.36 -9.76
CA MET A 1 -7.76 5.75 -10.45
C MET A 1 -7.86 4.25 -10.32
N ASN A 2 -7.83 3.49 -11.42
CA ASN A 2 -7.77 2.03 -11.38
C ASN A 2 -6.37 1.60 -10.90
N CYS A 3 -6.23 1.14 -9.67
CA CYS A 3 -5.04 0.40 -9.26
C CYS A 3 -5.02 -0.90 -10.07
N GLN A 4 -4.17 -0.96 -11.09
CA GLN A 4 -3.92 -2.20 -11.83
C GLN A 4 -3.42 -3.25 -10.84
N LYS A 5 -4.13 -4.38 -10.75
CA LYS A 5 -3.68 -5.56 -9.99
C LYS A 5 -2.41 -6.11 -10.64
N LEU A 6 -1.63 -6.87 -9.88
CA LEU A 6 -0.48 -7.60 -10.45
C LEU A 6 -0.93 -8.44 -11.63
N SER A 7 -0.39 -8.16 -12.80
CA SER A 7 -0.63 -8.94 -14.02
C SER A 7 0.22 -10.20 -14.03
N GLU A 8 -0.28 -11.25 -14.68
CA GLU A 8 0.49 -12.49 -14.86
C GLU A 8 1.78 -12.24 -15.65
N GLU A 9 1.73 -11.34 -16.64
CA GLU A 9 2.91 -10.92 -17.39
C GLU A 9 3.97 -10.28 -16.48
N ALA A 10 3.60 -9.28 -15.66
CA ALA A 10 4.53 -8.64 -14.74
C ALA A 10 5.04 -9.62 -13.68
N PHE A 11 4.21 -10.57 -13.24
CA PHE A 11 4.60 -11.63 -12.33
C PHE A 11 5.68 -12.54 -12.94
N VAL A 12 5.45 -13.04 -14.15
CA VAL A 12 6.40 -13.90 -14.87
C VAL A 12 7.70 -13.15 -15.17
N GLN A 13 7.61 -11.92 -15.67
CA GLN A 13 8.78 -11.08 -15.93
C GLN A 13 9.57 -10.81 -14.63
N GLY A 14 8.90 -10.51 -13.52
CA GLY A 14 9.57 -10.30 -12.24
C GLY A 14 10.30 -11.55 -11.74
N LEU A 15 9.70 -12.73 -11.91
CA LEU A 15 10.39 -13.99 -11.59
C LEU A 15 11.55 -14.30 -12.54
N GLN A 16 11.52 -13.82 -13.78
CA GLN A 16 12.65 -13.97 -14.71
C GLN A 16 13.91 -13.28 -14.17
N TYR A 17 13.79 -12.10 -13.55
CA TYR A 17 14.93 -11.42 -12.92
C TYR A 17 15.63 -12.28 -11.84
N PHE A 18 14.89 -13.14 -11.15
CA PHE A 18 15.50 -14.08 -10.21
C PHE A 18 16.32 -15.16 -10.92
N GLU A 19 15.81 -15.66 -12.04
CA GLU A 19 16.47 -16.69 -12.84
C GLU A 19 17.74 -16.10 -13.49
N ASP A 20 17.67 -14.87 -13.99
CA ASP A 20 18.81 -14.13 -14.55
C ASP A 20 19.88 -13.82 -13.49
N ASN A 21 19.50 -13.69 -12.23
CA ASN A 21 20.43 -13.53 -11.09
C ASN A 21 20.97 -14.88 -10.56
N GLY A 22 20.81 -15.97 -11.31
CA GLY A 22 21.38 -17.28 -11.01
C GLY A 22 20.56 -18.15 -10.06
N TRP A 23 19.35 -17.73 -9.66
CA TRP A 23 18.49 -18.58 -8.83
C TRP A 23 17.70 -19.59 -9.68
N ARG A 24 17.66 -20.86 -9.25
CA ARG A 24 16.98 -21.94 -10.00
C ARG A 24 15.52 -21.64 -10.31
N PRO A 25 14.97 -21.87 -11.52
CA PRO A 25 13.57 -21.62 -11.83
C PRO A 25 12.58 -22.25 -10.83
N LEU A 26 11.50 -21.55 -10.50
CA LEU A 26 10.40 -22.13 -9.73
C LEU A 26 9.60 -23.09 -10.61
N SER A 27 9.12 -24.19 -10.03
CA SER A 27 8.20 -25.07 -10.75
C SER A 27 6.85 -24.38 -11.00
N GLY A 28 6.15 -24.76 -12.07
CA GLY A 28 4.87 -24.14 -12.44
C GLY A 28 3.84 -24.13 -11.30
N ARG A 29 3.78 -25.22 -10.51
CA ARG A 29 2.90 -25.31 -9.33
C ARG A 29 3.23 -24.27 -8.26
N ILE A 30 4.52 -24.05 -7.99
CA ILE A 30 4.95 -23.04 -7.01
C ILE A 30 4.73 -21.62 -7.54
N LYS A 31 4.97 -21.38 -8.84
CA LYS A 31 4.66 -20.09 -9.49
C LYS A 31 3.16 -19.76 -9.35
N ALA A 32 2.28 -20.73 -9.59
CA ALA A 32 0.83 -20.55 -9.43
C ALA A 32 0.43 -20.18 -8.00
N LEU A 33 0.96 -20.89 -6.99
CA LEU A 33 0.69 -20.58 -5.57
C LEU A 33 1.18 -19.19 -5.18
N TRP A 34 2.36 -18.79 -5.67
CA TRP A 34 2.91 -17.46 -5.42
C TRP A 34 2.05 -16.37 -6.06
N TYR A 35 1.61 -16.58 -7.30
CA TYR A 35 0.76 -15.63 -7.99
C TYR A 35 -0.59 -15.47 -7.30
N GLU A 36 -1.25 -16.57 -6.92
CA GLU A 36 -2.51 -16.55 -6.18
C GLU A 36 -2.39 -15.77 -4.86
N PHE A 37 -1.27 -15.94 -4.15
CA PHE A 37 -1.01 -15.22 -2.91
C PHE A 37 -0.70 -13.72 -3.15
N LEU A 38 0.15 -13.39 -4.11
CA LEU A 38 0.68 -12.02 -4.28
C LEU A 38 -0.23 -11.11 -5.10
N ALA A 39 -0.94 -11.65 -6.10
CA ALA A 39 -1.70 -10.84 -7.03
C ALA A 39 -2.85 -10.01 -6.43
N PRO A 40 -3.56 -10.48 -5.38
CA PRO A 40 -4.53 -9.65 -4.67
C PRO A 40 -3.89 -8.54 -3.83
N GLN A 41 -2.61 -8.70 -3.44
CA GLN A 41 -1.95 -7.87 -2.43
C GLN A 41 -1.00 -6.83 -3.03
N LEU A 42 -0.58 -7.01 -4.27
CA LEU A 42 0.39 -6.16 -4.95
C LEU A 42 -0.11 -5.71 -6.31
N ASN A 43 0.37 -4.55 -6.75
CA ASN A 43 0.37 -4.16 -8.15
C ASN A 43 1.74 -4.41 -8.81
N ASP A 44 1.79 -4.30 -10.14
CA ASP A 44 3.00 -4.48 -10.94
C ASP A 44 4.20 -3.67 -10.43
N LYS A 45 3.98 -2.41 -10.03
CA LYS A 45 5.05 -1.52 -9.54
C LYS A 45 5.59 -1.98 -8.20
N GLN A 46 4.71 -2.37 -7.27
CA GLN A 46 5.11 -2.84 -5.95
C GLN A 46 5.85 -4.18 -6.04
N PHE A 47 5.35 -5.10 -6.87
CA PHE A 47 6.01 -6.37 -7.12
C PHE A 47 7.39 -6.17 -7.74
N ALA A 48 7.50 -5.35 -8.79
CA ALA A 48 8.79 -5.03 -9.41
C ALA A 48 9.78 -4.40 -8.42
N ALA A 49 9.32 -3.53 -7.51
CA ALA A 49 10.16 -2.95 -6.47
C ALA A 49 10.64 -4.03 -5.47
N ALA A 50 9.77 -4.94 -5.05
CA ALA A 50 10.13 -6.04 -4.16
C ALA A 50 11.14 -7.01 -4.81
N ILE A 51 10.96 -7.33 -6.09
CA ILE A 51 11.91 -8.16 -6.86
C ILE A 51 13.28 -7.49 -6.90
N LYS A 52 13.35 -6.20 -7.26
CA LYS A 52 14.62 -5.45 -7.29
C LYS A 52 15.30 -5.44 -5.93
N PHE A 53 14.54 -5.18 -4.87
CA PHE A 53 15.06 -5.20 -3.51
C PHE A 53 15.63 -6.57 -3.15
N ALA A 54 14.90 -7.65 -3.44
CA ALA A 54 15.33 -9.01 -3.19
C ALA A 54 16.61 -9.39 -3.93
N VAL A 55 16.71 -9.07 -5.23
CA VAL A 55 17.91 -9.34 -6.04
C VAL A 55 19.14 -8.67 -5.47
N LEU A 56 19.00 -7.45 -4.94
CA LEU A 56 20.12 -6.67 -4.43
C LEU A 56 20.56 -7.05 -3.01
N ASN A 57 19.65 -7.59 -2.19
CA ASN A 57 19.86 -7.70 -0.74
C ASN A 57 19.75 -9.12 -0.19
N CYS A 58 19.32 -10.10 -0.99
CA CYS A 58 19.16 -11.47 -0.52
C CYS A 58 20.20 -12.40 -1.13
N ASP A 59 20.92 -13.13 -0.28
CA ASP A 59 21.83 -14.20 -0.71
C ASP A 59 21.06 -15.42 -1.26
N PHE A 60 19.82 -15.60 -0.79
CA PHE A 60 18.91 -16.67 -1.18
C PHE A 60 17.59 -16.12 -1.68
N ARG A 61 16.89 -16.88 -2.53
CA ARG A 61 15.57 -16.47 -3.02
C ARG A 61 14.59 -16.26 -1.84
N PRO A 62 13.96 -15.07 -1.72
CA PRO A 62 12.97 -14.82 -0.69
C PRO A 62 11.70 -15.65 -0.92
N THR A 63 10.90 -15.86 0.11
CA THR A 63 9.56 -16.45 -0.03
C THR A 63 8.57 -15.41 -0.57
N ALA A 64 7.38 -15.85 -1.00
CA ALA A 64 6.30 -14.93 -1.39
C ALA A 64 5.92 -13.98 -0.24
N VAL A 65 5.87 -14.47 1.00
CA VAL A 65 5.62 -13.63 2.19
C VAL A 65 6.69 -12.55 2.32
N LYS A 66 7.97 -12.91 2.16
CA LYS A 66 9.08 -11.96 2.25
C LYS A 66 9.05 -10.92 1.12
N LEU A 67 8.60 -11.30 -0.08
CA LEU A 67 8.39 -10.34 -1.16
C LEU A 67 7.31 -9.31 -0.86
N LEU A 68 6.20 -9.74 -0.24
CA LEU A 68 5.17 -8.82 0.23
C LEU A 68 5.71 -7.86 1.30
N GLU A 69 6.55 -8.34 2.22
CA GLU A 69 7.23 -7.49 3.19
C GLU A 69 8.14 -6.47 2.49
N PHE A 70 8.94 -6.88 1.51
CA PHE A 70 9.81 -5.97 0.77
C PHE A 70 9.04 -4.90 0.00
N ALA A 71 7.91 -5.27 -0.60
CA ALA A 71 6.99 -4.30 -1.21
C ALA A 71 6.46 -3.30 -0.17
N SER A 72 6.27 -3.74 1.07
CA SER A 72 5.73 -2.94 2.18
C SER A 72 6.77 -2.05 2.84
N MET A 73 8.04 -2.46 2.94
CA MET A 73 9.12 -1.61 3.48
C MET A 73 9.30 -0.34 2.65
N GLY A 74 9.12 -0.41 1.32
CA GLY A 74 9.11 0.79 0.47
C GLY A 74 7.97 1.75 0.80
N LEU A 75 6.86 1.25 1.33
CA LEU A 75 5.72 2.07 1.77
C LEU A 75 5.96 2.70 3.13
N GLU A 76 6.63 2.02 4.06
CA GLU A 76 7.01 2.58 5.36
C GLU A 76 7.97 3.76 5.20
N VAL A 77 9.02 3.57 4.38
CA VAL A 77 9.96 4.64 4.05
C VAL A 77 9.24 5.81 3.38
N ARG A 78 8.33 5.53 2.44
CA ARG A 78 7.53 6.58 1.79
C ARG A 78 6.58 7.28 2.76
N ALA A 79 5.96 6.55 3.70
CA ALA A 79 5.10 7.12 4.73
C ALA A 79 5.89 8.11 5.59
N ALA A 80 7.10 7.74 6.02
CA ALA A 80 7.97 8.63 6.78
C ALA A 80 8.38 9.88 5.99
N GLN A 81 8.71 9.73 4.70
CA GLN A 81 9.04 10.87 3.82
C GLN A 81 7.86 11.81 3.60
N GLU A 82 6.66 11.26 3.36
CA GLU A 82 5.45 12.05 3.19
C GLU A 82 5.01 12.69 4.50
N TRP A 83 5.21 12.03 5.65
CA TRP A 83 5.02 12.63 6.98
C TRP A 83 5.93 13.83 7.19
N GLN A 84 7.22 13.71 6.90
CA GLN A 84 8.15 14.84 7.00
C GLN A 84 7.74 16.00 6.07
N SER A 85 7.26 15.68 4.87
CA SER A 85 6.74 16.67 3.92
C SER A 85 5.50 17.39 4.46
N ILE A 86 4.64 16.70 5.22
CA ILE A 86 3.48 17.28 5.90
C ILE A 86 3.93 18.23 7.02
N LEU A 87 4.87 17.82 7.87
CA LEU A 87 5.42 18.68 8.93
C LEU A 87 6.04 19.96 8.36
N ASP A 88 6.82 19.82 7.29
CA ASP A 88 7.42 20.95 6.59
C ASP A 88 6.35 21.90 6.02
N ALA A 89 5.29 21.35 5.41
CA ALA A 89 4.18 22.14 4.87
C ALA A 89 3.41 22.90 5.97
N VAL A 90 3.11 22.23 7.09
CA VAL A 90 2.46 22.83 8.27
C VAL A 90 3.30 23.97 8.83
N SER A 91 4.62 23.77 9.01
CA SER A 91 5.54 24.79 9.53
C SER A 91 5.60 26.06 8.66
N ARG A 92 5.30 25.93 7.36
CA ARG A 92 5.31 27.01 6.37
C ARG A 92 3.92 27.54 6.04
N ALA A 93 2.86 27.05 6.70
CA ALA A 93 1.46 27.33 6.38
C ALA A 93 1.12 27.11 4.89
N ARG A 94 1.56 25.97 4.32
CA ARG A 94 1.32 25.57 2.93
C ARG A 94 0.55 24.25 2.86
N ASN A 95 -0.04 23.98 1.70
CA ASN A 95 -0.65 22.68 1.41
C ASN A 95 0.45 21.63 1.15
N PRO A 96 0.38 20.46 1.80
CA PRO A 96 1.35 19.39 1.57
C PRO A 96 1.15 18.78 0.18
N MET A 97 2.25 18.62 -0.56
CA MET A 97 2.26 17.89 -1.82
C MET A 97 2.56 16.42 -1.53
N VAL A 98 1.51 15.66 -1.23
CA VAL A 98 1.62 14.23 -0.85
C VAL A 98 0.76 13.35 -1.76
N SER A 99 0.97 12.04 -1.68
CA SER A 99 0.16 11.10 -2.45
C SER A 99 -1.29 11.04 -1.98
N ASP A 100 -2.22 10.56 -2.81
CA ASP A 100 -3.63 10.31 -2.41
C ASP A 100 -3.72 9.43 -1.15
N ARG A 101 -2.76 8.52 -1.01
CA ARG A 101 -2.62 7.63 0.12
C ARG A 101 -2.33 8.39 1.42
N ALA A 102 -1.35 9.27 1.39
CA ALA A 102 -1.08 10.16 2.53
C ALA A 102 -2.24 11.12 2.75
N LEU A 103 -2.89 11.62 1.70
CA LEU A 103 -4.04 12.49 1.87
C LEU A 103 -5.18 11.79 2.62
N PHE A 104 -5.45 10.51 2.30
CA PHE A 104 -6.39 9.68 3.05
C PHE A 104 -5.96 9.46 4.51
N ALA A 105 -4.70 9.08 4.74
CA ALA A 105 -4.20 8.86 6.10
C ALA A 105 -4.23 10.16 6.93
N LEU A 106 -3.89 11.29 6.30
CA LEU A 106 -3.90 12.63 6.87
C LEU A 106 -5.31 13.08 7.23
N SER A 107 -6.29 12.91 6.34
CA SER A 107 -7.69 13.25 6.63
C SER A 107 -8.25 12.40 7.78
N ALA A 108 -7.89 11.12 7.83
CA ALA A 108 -8.32 10.20 8.89
C ALA A 108 -7.77 10.54 10.28
N ILE A 109 -6.66 11.29 10.36
CA ILE A 109 -6.11 11.81 11.63
C ILE A 109 -6.50 13.26 11.91
N GLY A 110 -7.45 13.84 11.18
CA GLY A 110 -7.94 15.22 11.40
C GLY A 110 -7.26 16.30 10.56
N GLY A 111 -6.45 15.94 9.57
CA GLY A 111 -5.86 16.88 8.62
C GLY A 111 -4.66 17.68 9.14
N VAL A 112 -4.18 18.61 8.31
CA VAL A 112 -3.02 19.49 8.62
C VAL A 112 -3.28 20.41 9.82
N GLU A 113 -4.53 20.81 10.03
CA GLU A 113 -4.94 21.69 11.12
C GLU A 113 -4.71 21.02 12.48
N ASN A 114 -5.09 19.75 12.61
CA ASN A 114 -4.88 18.98 13.84
C ASN A 114 -3.39 18.82 14.17
N ILE A 115 -2.54 18.66 13.14
CA ILE A 115 -1.08 18.60 13.33
C ILE A 115 -0.53 19.96 13.76
N GLY A 116 -1.02 21.06 13.18
CA GLY A 116 -0.59 22.42 13.52
C GLY A 116 -0.94 22.85 14.94
N MET A 117 -2.01 22.27 15.52
CA MET A 117 -2.42 22.51 16.91
C MET A 117 -1.82 21.54 17.92
N ALA A 118 -1.21 20.44 17.46
CA ALA A 118 -0.69 19.40 18.33
C ALA A 118 0.62 19.81 19.02
N ASP A 119 0.77 19.43 20.29
CA ASP A 119 2.06 19.50 20.97
C ASP A 119 3.02 18.39 20.48
N LYS A 120 4.29 18.46 20.89
CA LYS A 120 5.33 17.51 20.45
C LYS A 120 4.97 16.05 20.76
N HIS A 121 4.34 15.77 21.90
CA HIS A 121 3.99 14.41 22.29
C HIS A 121 2.83 13.88 21.43
N MET A 122 1.84 14.73 21.18
CA MET A 122 0.72 14.41 20.29
C MET A 122 1.17 14.22 18.84
N VAL A 123 2.13 15.01 18.34
CA VAL A 123 2.70 14.83 16.98
C VAL A 123 3.27 13.42 16.79
N VAL A 124 4.00 12.87 17.78
CA VAL A 124 4.53 11.49 17.70
C VAL A 124 3.39 10.46 17.62
N GLN A 125 2.29 10.67 18.35
CA GLN A 125 1.13 9.79 18.26
C GLN A 125 0.42 9.90 16.91
N LEU A 126 0.32 11.12 16.37
CA LEU A 126 -0.27 11.37 15.06
C LEU A 126 0.57 10.74 13.95
N GLU A 127 1.90 10.79 14.04
CA GLU A 127 2.83 10.10 13.14
C GLU A 127 2.58 8.59 13.13
N SER A 128 2.52 7.98 14.32
CA SER A 128 2.27 6.54 14.44
C SER A 128 0.93 6.14 13.81
N LYS A 129 -0.14 6.92 14.07
CA LYS A 129 -1.46 6.71 13.47
C LYS A 129 -1.44 6.91 11.95
N PHE A 130 -0.77 7.96 11.49
CA PHE A 130 -0.60 8.26 10.08
C PHE A 130 0.07 7.11 9.35
N CYS A 131 1.24 6.65 9.82
CA CYS A 131 1.97 5.53 9.20
C CYS A 131 1.12 4.26 9.17
N LYS A 132 0.43 3.94 10.26
CA LYS A 132 -0.48 2.78 10.30
C LYS A 132 -1.59 2.88 9.25
N LEU A 133 -2.27 4.02 9.16
CA LEU A 133 -3.36 4.26 8.20
C LEU A 133 -2.85 4.33 6.76
N TYR A 134 -1.67 4.91 6.56
CA TYR A 134 -0.99 4.95 5.28
C TYR A 134 -0.74 3.54 4.73
N LEU A 135 -0.25 2.62 5.57
CA LEU A 135 -0.04 1.22 5.20
C LEU A 135 -1.38 0.49 4.95
N GLN A 136 -2.43 0.81 5.72
CA GLN A 136 -3.75 0.15 5.63
C GLN A 136 -4.64 0.62 4.48
N SER A 137 -4.45 1.84 4.00
CA SER A 137 -5.23 2.46 2.91
C SER A 137 -5.34 1.60 1.63
N TYR A 138 -4.39 0.69 1.42
CA TYR A 138 -4.41 -0.26 0.30
C TYR A 138 -5.55 -1.29 0.44
N ALA A 139 -5.86 -1.74 1.65
CA ALA A 139 -6.91 -2.73 1.87
C ALA A 139 -8.31 -2.13 1.57
N ILE A 140 -8.53 -0.86 1.91
CA ILE A 140 -9.85 -0.21 1.83
C ILE A 140 -10.22 0.13 0.38
N SER A 141 -9.25 0.43 -0.48
CA SER A 141 -9.49 0.72 -1.89
C SER A 141 -9.82 -0.53 -2.73
N HIS A 142 -9.67 -1.73 -2.15
CA HIS A 142 -10.06 -3.01 -2.76
C HIS A 142 -11.36 -3.58 -2.21
N THR A 143 -11.82 -3.14 -1.04
CA THR A 143 -13.18 -3.40 -0.55
C THR A 143 -14.10 -2.33 -1.14
N SER A 144 -14.35 -2.41 -2.45
CA SER A 144 -15.49 -1.72 -3.04
C SER A 144 -16.73 -2.20 -2.31
N ILE A 145 -17.20 -1.41 -1.33
CA ILE A 145 -18.53 -1.56 -0.76
C ILE A 145 -19.46 -1.40 -1.95
N ALA A 146 -19.98 -2.53 -2.47
CA ALA A 146 -21.05 -2.49 -3.45
C ALA A 146 -22.13 -1.57 -2.84
N PRO A 147 -22.56 -0.51 -3.53
CA PRO A 147 -23.60 0.35 -3.00
C PRO A 147 -24.81 -0.54 -2.74
N GLN A 148 -25.15 -0.75 -1.47
CA GLN A 148 -26.39 -1.42 -1.11
C GLN A 148 -27.50 -0.51 -1.60
N SER A 149 -28.10 -0.88 -2.73
CA SER A 149 -29.22 -0.20 -3.34
C SER A 149 -30.32 -0.05 -2.30
N THR A 150 -30.51 1.18 -1.82
CA THR A 150 -31.50 1.56 -0.80
C THR A 150 -32.92 1.61 -1.37
N ASN A 151 -33.27 0.66 -2.23
CA ASN A 151 -34.58 0.56 -2.88
C ASN A 151 -35.28 -0.73 -2.44
N GLN A 152 -35.66 -0.85 -1.17
CA GLN A 152 -36.61 -1.90 -0.75
C GLN A 152 -37.34 -1.65 0.58
N ILE A 153 -37.56 -0.39 1.00
CA ILE A 153 -38.39 -0.08 2.18
C ILE A 153 -39.32 1.11 1.89
N MET A 154 -40.28 0.95 0.97
CA MET A 154 -41.48 1.80 0.88
C MET A 154 -42.64 1.02 0.24
N GLY A 155 -43.01 -0.11 0.83
CA GLY A 155 -44.09 -0.97 0.30
C GLY A 155 -44.88 -1.75 1.34
N ALA A 156 -44.95 -1.30 2.60
CA ALA A 156 -45.65 -2.03 3.65
C ALA A 156 -46.34 -1.13 4.69
N ILE A 157 -46.90 0.01 4.28
CA ILE A 157 -47.83 0.79 5.12
C ILE A 157 -49.06 1.17 4.29
N GLU A 158 -49.75 0.18 3.72
CA GLU A 158 -51.17 0.30 3.40
C GLU A 158 -51.77 -1.11 3.50
N ARG A 159 -52.33 -1.44 4.67
CA ARG A 159 -53.55 -2.24 4.88
C ARG A 159 -53.92 -2.23 6.35
#